data_AF-A0A2A4YQS1-F1
#
_entry.id   AF-A0A2A4YQS1-F1
#
_cell.length_a   1.000
_cell.length_b   1.000
_cell.length_c   1.000
_cell.angle_alpha   90.00
_cell.angle_beta   90.00
_cell.angle_gamma   90.00
#
_symmetry.space_group_name_H-M   'P 1'
#
loop_
_entity.id
_entity.type
_entity.pdbx_description
1 polymer ?
#
loop_
_entity_poly.entity_id
_entity_poly.type
_entity_poly.pdbx_seq_one_letter_code
_entity_poly.pdbx_strand_id
1 'polypeptide(L)'
;MSNAPYSYWNKTELHEHLHRQAIKLGAPKWVFPLLDEALTSDLWDPVKDFDGCSVVQDQFHPCLACFIHDYLWKCGMGGLGSDKIFYFLMLLDGTKKFKAQRRWLAVRIGWLGYYKWGHFRKRNVNKCTQVVTDALDAIG
;
A
#
# COMPACT_ATOMS: atom_id res chain seq x y z
N MET A 1 10.79 -9.09 21.33
CA MET A 1 9.56 -9.50 20.61
C MET A 1 9.24 -8.40 19.62
N SER A 2 9.30 -8.67 18.32
CA SER A 2 8.83 -7.70 17.33
C SER A 2 7.31 -7.66 17.42
N ASN A 3 6.76 -6.56 17.93
CA ASN A 3 5.33 -6.29 17.84
C ASN A 3 5.02 -5.98 16.38
N ALA A 4 4.90 -7.01 15.54
CA ALA A 4 4.37 -6.85 14.20
C ALA A 4 2.94 -6.32 14.37
N PRO A 5 2.63 -5.11 13.89
CA PRO A 5 1.26 -4.63 13.96
C PRO A 5 0.38 -5.62 13.20
N TYR A 6 -0.81 -5.89 13.74
CA TYR A 6 -1.76 -6.84 13.15
C TYR A 6 -1.37 -8.33 13.22
N SER A 7 -0.45 -8.73 14.09
CA SER A 7 -0.08 -10.16 14.31
C SER A 7 -1.24 -11.09 14.71
N TYR A 8 -2.37 -10.51 15.10
CA TYR A 8 -3.60 -11.23 15.46
C TYR A 8 -4.63 -11.29 14.34
N TRP A 9 -4.35 -10.70 13.18
CA TRP A 9 -5.26 -10.69 12.04
C TRP A 9 -4.90 -11.83 11.09
N ASN A 10 -5.93 -12.52 10.58
CA ASN A 10 -5.79 -13.43 9.45
C ASN A 10 -6.11 -12.72 8.12
N LYS A 11 -5.82 -13.37 6.98
CA LYS A 11 -6.04 -12.80 5.65
C LYS A 11 -7.52 -12.41 5.41
N THR A 12 -8.46 -13.21 5.90
CA THR A 12 -9.90 -12.95 5.76
C THR A 12 -10.31 -11.72 6.55
N GLU A 13 -9.85 -11.57 7.80
CA GLU A 13 -10.13 -10.40 8.62
C GLU A 13 -9.53 -9.13 8.00
N LEU A 14 -8.29 -9.20 7.49
CA LEU A 14 -7.68 -8.11 6.76
C LEU A 14 -8.50 -7.73 5.52
N HIS A 15 -8.93 -8.72 4.74
CA HIS A 15 -9.76 -8.51 3.56
C HIS A 15 -11.07 -7.81 3.91
N GLU A 16 -11.83 -8.37 4.85
CA GLU A 16 -13.12 -7.81 5.24
C GLU A 16 -13.00 -6.37 5.75
N HIS A 17 -12.00 -6.09 6.59
CA HIS A 17 -11.77 -4.75 7.12
C HIS A 17 -11.38 -3.76 6.03
N LEU A 18 -10.40 -4.09 5.20
CA LEU A 18 -9.90 -3.21 4.14
C LEU A 18 -10.96 -3.01 3.05
N HIS A 19 -11.75 -4.04 2.73
CA HIS A 19 -12.85 -3.97 1.79
C HIS A 19 -13.98 -3.08 2.32
N ARG A 20 -14.36 -3.22 3.60
CA ARG A 20 -15.33 -2.31 4.25
C ARG A 20 -14.82 -0.88 4.30
N GLN A 21 -13.53 -0.68 4.55
CA GLN A 21 -12.91 0.65 4.50
C GLN A 21 -13.00 1.24 3.09
N ALA A 22 -12.67 0.49 2.05
CA ALA A 22 -12.80 0.94 0.66
C ALA A 22 -14.24 1.35 0.32
N ILE A 23 -15.25 0.57 0.71
CA ILE A 23 -16.67 0.91 0.54
C ILE A 23 -17.01 2.20 1.29
N LYS A 24 -16.64 2.31 2.57
CA LYS A 24 -16.95 3.48 3.41
C LYS A 24 -16.36 4.77 2.85
N LEU A 25 -15.18 4.68 2.24
CA LEU A 25 -14.51 5.80 1.61
C LEU A 25 -15.11 6.17 0.24
N GLY A 26 -15.96 5.32 -0.36
CA GLY A 26 -16.42 5.52 -1.73
C GLY A 26 -15.30 5.31 -2.74
N ALA A 27 -14.41 4.35 -2.48
CA ALA A 27 -13.27 4.08 -3.33
C ALA A 27 -13.69 3.70 -4.77
N PRO A 28 -12.96 4.15 -5.80
CA PRO A 28 -13.25 3.81 -7.18
C PRO A 28 -13.09 2.31 -7.44
N LYS A 29 -13.77 1.81 -8.48
CA LYS A 29 -13.86 0.38 -8.78
C LYS A 29 -12.51 -0.33 -8.94
N TRP A 30 -11.46 0.37 -9.39
CA TRP A 30 -10.13 -0.21 -9.57
C TRP A 30 -9.43 -0.57 -8.24
N VAL A 31 -9.89 -0.02 -7.11
CA VAL A 31 -9.27 -0.30 -5.79
C VAL A 31 -9.54 -1.73 -5.33
N PHE A 32 -10.72 -2.27 -5.62
CA PHE A 32 -11.13 -3.60 -5.21
C PHE A 32 -10.26 -4.72 -5.83
N PRO A 33 -10.07 -4.80 -7.17
CA PRO A 33 -9.18 -5.80 -7.74
C PRO A 33 -7.73 -5.61 -7.28
N LEU A 34 -7.28 -4.37 -7.03
CA LEU A 34 -5.94 -4.11 -6.49
C LEU A 34 -5.78 -4.64 -5.06
N LEU A 35 -6.81 -4.48 -4.23
CA LEU A 35 -6.85 -5.02 -2.88
C LEU A 35 -6.87 -6.56 -2.89
N ASP A 36 -7.68 -7.17 -3.76
CA ASP A 36 -7.76 -8.62 -3.90
C ASP A 36 -6.43 -9.20 -4.40
N GLU A 37 -5.79 -8.56 -5.37
CA GLU A 37 -4.44 -8.91 -5.85
C GLU A 37 -3.42 -8.82 -4.71
N ALA A 38 -3.45 -7.73 -3.93
CA ALA A 38 -2.56 -7.56 -2.79
C ALA A 38 -2.74 -8.68 -1.74
N LEU A 39 -3.94 -9.21 -1.51
CA LEU A 39 -4.15 -10.27 -0.51
C LEU A 39 -3.82 -11.68 -1.01
N THR A 40 -3.89 -11.89 -2.32
CA THR A 40 -3.74 -13.19 -2.97
C THR A 40 -2.38 -13.42 -3.63
N SER A 41 -1.59 -12.37 -3.84
CA SER A 41 -0.25 -12.45 -4.45
C SER A 41 0.71 -13.35 -3.66
N ASP A 42 1.40 -14.25 -4.36
CA ASP A 42 2.47 -15.09 -3.81
C ASP A 42 3.79 -14.33 -3.58
N LEU A 43 3.86 -13.05 -3.98
CA LEU A 43 5.07 -12.23 -3.87
C LEU A 43 5.36 -11.73 -2.45
N TRP A 44 4.37 -11.81 -1.53
CA TRP A 44 4.50 -11.41 -0.13
C TRP A 44 3.49 -12.14 0.76
N ASP A 45 3.71 -12.12 2.07
CA ASP A 45 2.75 -12.62 3.05
C ASP A 45 2.13 -11.42 3.81
N PRO A 46 0.90 -10.97 3.47
CA PRO A 46 0.30 -9.78 4.08
C PRO A 46 0.16 -9.86 5.60
N VAL A 47 0.13 -11.05 6.21
CA VAL A 47 0.04 -11.18 7.68
C VAL A 47 1.39 -10.94 8.35
N LYS A 48 2.50 -11.23 7.66
CA LYS A 48 3.87 -11.08 8.20
C LYS A 48 4.56 -9.81 7.71
N ASP A 49 4.31 -9.47 6.46
CA ASP A 49 4.99 -8.43 5.73
C ASP A 49 4.23 -7.11 5.77
N PHE A 50 2.97 -7.03 6.18
CA PHE A 50 2.33 -5.72 6.37
C PHE A 50 2.79 -5.09 7.69
N ASP A 51 3.52 -3.98 7.64
CA ASP A 51 4.02 -3.30 8.84
C ASP A 51 3.26 -2.01 9.21
N GLY A 52 2.15 -1.77 8.52
CA GLY A 52 1.29 -0.61 8.73
C GLY A 52 1.82 0.64 8.02
N CYS A 53 1.53 1.82 8.58
CA CYS A 53 2.11 3.05 8.05
C CYS A 53 3.42 3.36 8.79
N SER A 54 4.57 3.11 8.16
CA SER A 54 5.90 3.25 8.78
C SER A 54 6.21 4.66 9.31
N VAL A 55 5.44 5.69 8.88
CA VAL A 55 5.58 7.09 9.33
C VAL A 55 4.49 7.51 10.32
N VAL A 56 3.35 6.80 10.35
CA VAL A 56 2.23 7.09 11.26
C VAL A 56 1.60 5.77 11.65
N GLN A 57 2.18 5.11 12.65
CA GLN A 57 1.64 3.86 13.18
C GLN A 57 0.33 4.15 13.92
N ASP A 58 -0.80 3.96 13.25
CA ASP A 58 -2.02 3.56 13.95
C ASP A 58 -1.91 2.05 14.18
N GLN A 59 -1.58 1.67 15.40
CA GLN A 59 -1.31 0.28 15.77
C GLN A 59 -2.58 -0.60 15.77
N PHE A 60 -3.76 -0.01 15.64
CA PHE A 60 -5.03 -0.71 15.86
C PHE A 60 -5.83 -0.99 14.60
N HIS A 61 -5.67 -0.20 13.53
CA HIS A 61 -6.48 -0.36 12.32
C HIS A 61 -5.63 -0.38 11.05
N PRO A 62 -5.65 -1.49 10.29
CA PRO A 62 -5.10 -1.51 8.95
C PRO A 62 -5.69 -0.37 8.11
N CYS A 63 -4.82 0.37 7.43
CA CYS A 63 -5.21 1.46 6.54
C CYS A 63 -5.01 1.03 5.09
N LEU A 64 -6.07 1.13 4.29
CA LEU A 64 -6.11 0.79 2.87
C LEU A 64 -4.96 1.42 2.07
N ALA A 65 -4.69 2.70 2.29
CA ALA A 65 -3.61 3.40 1.61
C ALA A 65 -2.25 2.77 1.93
N CYS A 66 -1.95 2.54 3.21
CA CYS A 66 -0.67 1.98 3.65
C CYS A 66 -0.54 0.51 3.21
N PHE A 67 -1.63 -0.27 3.28
CA PHE A 67 -1.64 -1.67 2.86
C PHE A 67 -1.30 -1.85 1.38
N ILE A 68 -2.00 -1.12 0.50
CA ILE A 68 -1.72 -1.16 -0.94
C ILE A 68 -0.31 -0.65 -1.23
N HIS A 69 0.14 0.40 -0.55
CA HIS A 69 1.49 0.91 -0.73
C HIS A 69 2.57 -0.10 -0.33
N ASP A 70 2.44 -0.73 0.83
CA ASP A 70 3.36 -1.77 1.31
C ASP A 70 3.43 -2.95 0.36
N TYR A 71 2.28 -3.43 -0.12
CA TYR A 71 2.22 -4.45 -1.14
C TYR A 71 3.06 -4.08 -2.37
N LEU A 72 2.79 -2.91 -2.96
CA LEU A 72 3.49 -2.46 -4.16
C LEU A 72 4.99 -2.32 -3.93
N TRP A 73 5.40 -1.77 -2.79
CA TRP A 73 6.81 -1.63 -2.45
C TRP A 73 7.50 -2.97 -2.23
N LYS A 74 6.97 -3.83 -1.36
CA LYS A 74 7.59 -5.11 -0.98
C LYS A 74 7.59 -6.12 -2.14
N CYS A 75 6.62 -6.01 -3.04
CA CYS A 75 6.59 -6.80 -4.27
C CYS A 75 7.42 -6.18 -5.41
N GLY A 76 8.15 -5.08 -5.16
CA GLY A 76 9.06 -4.51 -6.16
C GLY A 76 8.39 -3.69 -7.26
N MET A 77 7.10 -3.40 -7.13
CA MET A 77 6.29 -2.54 -8.00
C MET A 77 6.26 -1.08 -7.51
N GLY A 78 7.17 -0.72 -6.59
CA GLY A 78 7.25 0.61 -6.03
C GLY A 78 7.74 1.67 -7.02
N GLY A 79 7.71 2.94 -6.59
CA GLY A 79 8.15 4.09 -7.37
C GLY A 79 7.04 5.10 -7.58
N LEU A 80 7.14 5.94 -8.61
CA LEU A 80 6.20 7.07 -8.78
C LEU A 80 4.74 6.61 -8.89
N GLY A 81 4.50 5.45 -9.50
CA GLY A 81 3.16 4.88 -9.61
C GLY A 81 2.57 4.51 -8.24
N SER A 82 3.30 3.71 -7.44
CA SER A 82 2.86 3.37 -6.08
C SER A 82 2.65 4.60 -5.21
N ASP A 83 3.54 5.59 -5.33
CA ASP A 83 3.47 6.83 -4.56
C ASP A 83 2.22 7.64 -4.96
N LYS A 84 1.87 7.69 -6.26
CA LYS A 84 0.64 8.33 -6.76
C LYS A 84 -0.62 7.65 -6.21
N ILE A 85 -0.69 6.31 -6.28
CA ILE A 85 -1.82 5.53 -5.74
C ILE A 85 -1.98 5.80 -4.24
N PHE A 86 -0.88 5.77 -3.49
CA PHE A 86 -0.87 6.09 -2.06
C PHE A 86 -1.39 7.50 -1.77
N TYR A 87 -0.92 8.50 -2.52
CA TYR A 87 -1.38 9.87 -2.38
C TYR A 87 -2.88 10.01 -2.64
N PHE A 88 -3.38 9.40 -3.72
CA PHE A 88 -4.79 9.39 -4.06
C PHE A 88 -5.64 8.78 -2.95
N LEU A 89 -5.28 7.59 -2.47
CA LEU A 89 -6.01 6.90 -1.40
C LEU A 89 -6.01 7.68 -0.08
N MET A 90 -4.91 8.39 0.25
CA MET A 90 -4.88 9.28 1.42
C MET A 90 -5.87 10.44 1.30
N LEU A 91 -5.99 11.06 0.12
CA LEU A 91 -6.97 12.13 -0.09
C LEU A 91 -8.39 11.59 0.04
N LEU A 92 -8.63 10.36 -0.43
CA LEU A 92 -9.90 9.66 -0.35
C LEU A 92 -10.28 9.34 1.11
N ASP A 93 -9.29 9.02 1.95
CA ASP A 93 -9.43 8.87 3.41
C ASP A 93 -9.66 10.21 4.16
N GLY A 94 -9.86 11.32 3.43
CA GLY A 94 -10.07 12.64 4.02
C GLY A 94 -8.80 13.28 4.61
N THR A 95 -7.62 12.72 4.33
CA THR A 95 -6.36 13.34 4.76
C THR A 95 -6.19 14.69 4.05
N LYS A 96 -5.97 15.75 4.84
CA LYS A 96 -5.71 17.10 4.30
C LYS A 96 -4.57 17.07 3.28
N LYS A 97 -4.74 17.76 2.14
CA LYS A 97 -3.78 17.78 1.02
C LYS A 97 -2.32 18.00 1.45
N PHE A 98 -2.07 18.98 2.33
CA PHE A 98 -0.72 19.26 2.83
C PHE A 98 -0.12 18.08 3.64
N LYS A 99 -0.93 17.42 4.47
CA LYS A 99 -0.51 16.24 5.24
C LYS A 99 -0.24 15.06 4.31
N ALA A 100 -1.09 14.85 3.30
CA ALA A 100 -0.91 13.83 2.28
C ALA A 100 0.38 14.08 1.45
N GLN A 101 0.65 15.33 1.05
CA GLN A 101 1.87 15.70 0.32
C GLN A 101 3.13 15.44 1.15
N ARG A 102 3.13 15.81 2.43
CA ARG A 102 4.27 15.54 3.31
C ARG A 102 4.53 14.04 3.47
N ARG A 103 3.48 13.23 3.62
CA ARG A 103 3.58 11.77 3.69
C ARG A 103 4.07 11.16 2.38
N TRP A 104 3.54 11.63 1.24
CA TRP A 104 4.00 11.25 -0.10
C TRP A 104 5.50 11.54 -0.28
N LEU A 105 5.97 12.71 0.14
CA LEU A 105 7.38 13.07 0.04
C LEU A 105 8.24 12.16 0.93
N ALA A 106 7.78 11.85 2.14
CA ALA A 106 8.49 10.97 3.06
C ALA A 106 8.64 9.54 2.49
N VAL A 107 7.57 8.95 1.96
CA VAL A 107 7.66 7.63 1.31
C VAL A 107 8.55 7.71 0.07
N ARG A 108 8.47 8.78 -0.72
CA ARG A 108 9.33 8.95 -1.90
C ARG A 108 10.82 8.94 -1.55
N ILE A 109 11.20 9.64 -0.49
CA ILE A 109 12.57 9.66 0.02
C ILE A 109 12.95 8.26 0.54
N GLY A 110 12.06 7.57 1.24
CA GLY A 110 12.28 6.19 1.70
C GLY A 110 12.52 5.21 0.55
N TRP A 111 11.78 5.35 -0.56
CA TRP A 111 11.98 4.54 -1.77
C TRP A 111 13.37 4.76 -2.35
N LEU A 112 13.74 6.02 -2.58
CA LEU A 112 15.03 6.36 -3.19
C LEU A 112 16.22 6.02 -2.30
N GLY A 113 16.08 6.14 -0.98
CA GLY A 113 17.15 5.94 -0.01
C GLY A 113 17.42 4.48 0.34
N TYR A 114 16.37 3.65 0.47
CA TYR A 114 16.50 2.30 1.02
C TYR A 114 15.99 1.22 0.07
N TYR A 115 14.73 1.32 -0.35
CA TYR A 115 14.06 0.23 -1.05
C TYR A 115 14.56 0.05 -2.48
N LYS A 116 14.78 1.15 -3.23
CA LYS A 116 15.30 1.10 -4.60
C LYS A 116 16.57 0.26 -4.64
N TRP A 117 17.56 0.57 -3.80
CA TRP A 117 18.83 -0.15 -3.77
C TRP A 117 18.71 -1.60 -3.28
N GLY A 118 17.82 -1.86 -2.30
CA GLY A 118 17.52 -3.21 -1.83
C GLY A 118 16.91 -4.10 -2.92
N HIS A 119 15.89 -3.60 -3.63
CA HIS A 119 15.24 -4.32 -4.73
C HIS A 119 16.15 -4.48 -5.95
N PHE A 120 16.92 -3.44 -6.31
CA PHE A 120 17.91 -3.55 -7.38
C PHE A 120 18.98 -4.60 -7.07
N ARG A 121 19.49 -4.65 -5.84
CA ARG A 121 20.46 -5.68 -5.40
C ARG A 121 19.86 -7.09 -5.42
N LYS A 122 18.59 -7.23 -5.06
CA LYS A 122 17.87 -8.51 -5.06
C LYS A 122 17.27 -8.88 -6.43
N ARG A 123 17.39 -8.01 -7.44
CA ARG A 123 16.70 -8.11 -8.76
C ARG A 123 15.17 -8.27 -8.67
N ASN A 124 14.57 -7.89 -7.55
CA ASN A 124 13.13 -7.99 -7.32
C ASN A 124 12.43 -6.69 -7.72
N VAL A 125 12.74 -6.15 -8.91
CA VAL A 125 11.99 -5.02 -9.48
C VAL A 125 10.97 -5.60 -10.43
N ASN A 126 9.76 -5.85 -9.93
CA ASN A 126 8.68 -6.40 -10.73
C ASN A 126 8.03 -5.29 -11.55
N LYS A 127 7.58 -5.65 -12.76
CA LYS A 127 6.74 -4.76 -13.55
C LYS A 127 5.40 -4.58 -12.84
N CYS A 128 4.78 -3.41 -13.01
CA CYS A 128 3.39 -3.21 -12.59
C CYS A 128 2.50 -4.25 -13.27
N THR A 129 1.58 -4.84 -12.51
CA THR A 129 0.51 -5.69 -13.05
C THR A 129 -0.50 -4.83 -13.81
N GLN A 130 -1.36 -5.47 -14.60
CA GLN A 130 -2.41 -4.76 -15.34
C GLN A 130 -3.31 -3.95 -14.40
N VAL A 131 -3.64 -4.51 -13.24
CA VAL A 131 -4.49 -3.85 -12.24
C VAL A 131 -3.84 -2.57 -11.71
N VAL A 132 -2.52 -2.57 -11.51
CA VAL A 132 -1.76 -1.37 -11.10
C VAL A 132 -1.71 -0.35 -12.23
N THR A 133 -1.55 -0.79 -13.49
CA THR A 133 -1.60 0.11 -14.64
C THR A 133 -2.97 0.76 -14.80
N ASP A 134 -4.05 -0.01 -14.72
CA ASP A 134 -5.43 0.49 -14.79
C ASP A 134 -5.71 1.51 -13.67
N ALA A 135 -5.19 1.26 -12.47
CA ALA A 135 -5.27 2.19 -11.35
C ALA A 135 -4.57 3.52 -11.66
N LEU A 136 -3.39 3.49 -12.29
CA LEU A 136 -2.64 4.69 -12.65
C LEU A 136 -3.35 5.49 -13.74
N ASP A 137 -3.85 4.82 -14.77
CA ASP A 137 -4.59 5.46 -15.86
C ASP A 137 -5.87 6.12 -15.35
N ALA A 138 -6.53 5.54 -14.34
CA ALA A 138 -7.70 6.13 -13.71
C ALA A 138 -7.40 7.36 -12.82
N ILE A 139 -6.16 7.53 -12.35
CA ILE A 139 -5.74 8.64 -11.48
C ILE A 139 -5.19 9.83 -12.28
N GLY A 140 -4.51 9.60 -13.41
CA GLY A 140 -3.79 10.63 -14.20
C GLY A 140 -2.35 10.86 -13.73
#